data_AF-A0AAV1E8A9-F1
#
_entry.id   AF-A0AAV1E8A9-F1
#
_cell.length_a   1.000
_cell.length_b   1.000
_cell.length_c   1.000
_cell.angle_alpha   90.00
_cell.angle_beta   90.00
_cell.angle_gamma   90.00
#
_symmetry.space_group_name_H-M   'P 1'
#
loop_
_entity.id
_entity.type
_entity.pdbx_description
1 polymer ?
#
loop_
_entity_poly.entity_id
_entity_poly.type
_entity_poly.pdbx_seq_one_letter_code
_entity_poly.pdbx_strand_id
1 'polypeptide(L)'
;MEWTLSALLNNQACLKTAQKEIDTITGFERMINDSDLGHLPYLQGVINETLRMYPVAPLLVPRESSEDCIVGGYRVPKGSMLVVNI
;
A
#
# COMPACT_ATOMS: atom_id res chain seq x y z
N MET A 1 4.81 -7.39 -4.59
CA MET A 1 5.47 -8.52 -3.92
C MET A 1 6.94 -8.25 -3.65
N GLU A 2 7.75 -7.87 -4.65
CA GLU A 2 9.20 -7.63 -4.49
C GLU A 2 9.55 -6.65 -3.36
N TRP A 3 8.94 -5.47 -3.34
CA TRP A 3 9.18 -4.46 -2.29
C TRP A 3 8.85 -4.95 -0.88
N THR A 4 7.74 -5.67 -0.71
CA THR A 4 7.32 -6.20 0.60
C THR A 4 8.33 -7.23 1.11
N LEU A 5 8.77 -8.14 0.24
CA LEU A 5 9.79 -9.14 0.60
C LEU A 5 11.12 -8.47 0.94
N SER A 6 11.56 -7.50 0.13
CA SER A 6 12.78 -6.73 0.40
C SER A 6 12.69 -5.98 1.74
N ALA A 7 11.57 -5.30 2.01
CA ALA A 7 11.37 -4.57 3.27
C ALA A 7 11.41 -5.49 4.51
N LEU A 8 10.79 -6.67 4.42
CA LEU A 8 10.79 -7.66 5.49
C LEU A 8 12.17 -8.33 5.69
N LEU A 9 12.86 -8.69 4.61
CA LEU A 9 14.20 -9.27 4.69
C LEU A 9 15.22 -8.27 5.28
N ASN A 10 15.04 -6.98 5.03
CA ASN A 10 15.83 -5.91 5.63
C ASN A 10 15.41 -5.60 7.08
N ASN A 11 14.28 -6.14 7.58
CA ASN A 11 13.81 -5.93 8.94
C ASN A 11 13.34 -7.25 9.58
N GLN A 12 14.32 -8.01 10.10
CA GLN A 12 14.10 -9.34 10.66
C GLN A 12 13.09 -9.37 11.82
N ALA A 13 13.01 -8.30 12.62
CA ALA A 13 12.06 -8.22 13.74
C ALA A 13 10.62 -8.14 13.21
N CYS A 14 10.39 -7.33 12.18
CA CYS A 14 9.08 -7.24 11.53
C CYS A 14 8.69 -8.55 10.84
N LEU A 15 9.63 -9.21 10.16
CA LEU A 15 9.39 -10.51 9.53
C LEU A 15 8.95 -11.57 10.55
N LYS A 16 9.68 -11.71 11.67
CA LYS A 16 9.33 -12.66 12.74
C LYS A 16 7.96 -12.37 13.35
N THR A 17 7.61 -11.09 13.47
CA THR A 17 6.31 -10.68 14.01
C THR A 17 5.17 -11.04 13.07
N ALA A 18 5.32 -10.81 11.76
CA ALA A 18 4.34 -11.21 10.75
C ALA A 18 4.17 -12.73 10.68
N GLN A 19 5.27 -13.49 10.74
CA GLN A 19 5.22 -14.96 10.80
C GLN A 19 4.46 -15.45 12.03
N LYS A 20 4.78 -14.89 13.21
CA LYS A 20 4.09 -15.24 14.45
C LYS A 20 2.58 -14.94 14.40
N GLU A 21 2.18 -13.82 13.79
CA GLU A 21 0.77 -13.50 13.60
C GLU A 21 0.06 -14.56 12.75
N ILE A 22 0.67 -14.96 11.63
CA ILE A 22 0.15 -16.01 10.74
C ILE A 22 0.03 -17.34 11.49
N ASP A 23 1.11 -17.77 12.14
CA ASP A 23 1.17 -19.04 12.87
C ASP A 23 0.14 -19.11 14.00
N THR A 24 -0.22 -17.96 14.60
CA THR A 24 -1.24 -17.90 15.65
C THR A 24 -2.65 -18.21 15.12
N ILE A 25 -2.91 -17.94 13.85
CA ILE A 25 -4.24 -18.09 13.23
C ILE A 25 -4.38 -19.43 12.53
N THR A 26 -3.35 -19.88 11.82
CA THR A 26 -3.38 -21.12 11.04
C THR A 26 -2.74 -22.31 11.76
N GLY A 27 -2.05 -22.07 12.88
CA GLY A 27 -1.21 -23.07 13.53
C GLY A 27 -0.05 -23.41 12.61
N PHE A 28 -0.10 -24.60 12.01
CA PHE A 28 0.74 -25.01 10.87
C PHE A 28 -0.01 -26.01 9.97
N GLU A 29 -1.32 -26.13 10.14
CA GLU A 29 -2.11 -27.23 9.57
C GLU A 29 -2.65 -26.92 8.17
N ARG A 30 -2.74 -25.63 7.84
CA ARG A 30 -3.32 -25.15 6.58
C ARG A 30 -2.73 -23.82 6.12
N MET A 31 -2.88 -23.56 4.82
CA MET A 31 -2.60 -22.26 4.23
C MET A 31 -3.64 -21.21 4.67
N ILE A 32 -3.23 -19.95 4.60
CA ILE A 32 -4.12 -18.79 4.79
C ILE A 32 -5.24 -18.83 3.73
N ASN A 33 -6.45 -18.50 4.14
CA ASN A 33 -7.60 -18.32 3.25
C ASN A 33 -8.18 -16.90 3.39
N ASP A 34 -9.12 -16.54 2.51
CA ASP A 34 -9.69 -15.19 2.48
C ASP A 34 -10.43 -14.83 3.78
N SER A 35 -11.03 -15.79 4.48
CA SER A 35 -11.71 -15.55 5.76
C SER A 35 -10.76 -15.19 6.90
N ASP A 36 -9.46 -15.53 6.79
CA ASP A 36 -8.45 -15.21 7.80
C ASP A 36 -7.94 -13.78 7.69
N LEU A 37 -8.11 -13.12 6.53
CA LEU A 37 -7.51 -11.80 6.25
C LEU A 37 -7.93 -10.73 7.27
N GLY A 38 -9.16 -10.81 7.79
CA GLY A 38 -9.65 -9.91 8.84
C GLY A 38 -8.92 -10.06 10.19
N HIS A 39 -8.21 -11.16 10.39
CA HIS A 39 -7.48 -11.48 11.62
C HIS A 39 -5.97 -11.24 11.52
N LEU A 40 -5.49 -10.69 10.40
CA LEU A 40 -4.07 -10.44 10.11
C LEU A 40 -3.72 -8.92 10.08
N PRO A 41 -4.01 -8.14 11.14
CA PRO A 41 -3.83 -6.68 11.11
C PRO A 41 -2.36 -6.26 10.98
N TYR A 42 -1.41 -7.01 11.53
CA TYR A 42 0.01 -6.68 11.41
C TYR A 42 0.51 -6.92 9.99
N LEU A 43 0.15 -8.05 9.37
CA LEU A 43 0.46 -8.30 7.96
C LEU A 43 -0.17 -7.24 7.04
N GLN A 44 -1.42 -6.84 7.30
CA GLN A 44 -2.04 -5.73 6.57
C GLN A 44 -1.27 -4.42 6.76
N GLY A 45 -0.77 -4.15 7.98
CA GLY A 45 0.10 -3.02 8.29
C GLY A 45 1.40 -3.05 7.48
N VAL A 46 2.04 -4.21 7.35
CA VAL A 46 3.25 -4.40 6.53
C VAL A 46 2.97 -4.07 5.06
N ILE A 47 1.85 -4.51 4.52
CA ILE A 47 1.46 -4.21 3.13
C ILE A 47 1.24 -2.70 2.95
N ASN A 48 0.48 -2.08 3.86
CA ASN A 48 0.19 -0.65 3.83
C ASN A 48 1.47 0.19 3.90
N GLU A 49 2.39 -0.16 4.81
CA GLU A 49 3.65 0.55 4.96
C GLU A 49 4.58 0.36 3.76
N THR A 50 4.58 -0.84 3.17
CA THR A 50 5.30 -1.07 1.92
C THR A 50 4.76 -0.17 0.81
N LEU A 51 3.43 -0.06 0.66
CA LEU A 51 2.82 0.80 -0.37
C LEU A 51 3.03 2.29 -0.09
N ARG A 52 3.15 2.69 1.19
CA ARG A 52 3.50 4.05 1.58
C ARG A 52 4.94 4.41 1.18
N MET A 53 5.89 3.48 1.33
CA MET A 53 7.29 3.69 0.96
C MET A 53 7.55 3.49 -0.53
N TYR A 54 6.86 2.53 -1.14
CA TYR A 54 7.06 2.08 -2.52
C TYR A 54 5.71 1.99 -3.24
N PRO A 55 5.09 3.14 -3.55
CA PRO A 55 3.83 3.16 -4.27
C PRO A 55 4.02 2.56 -5.68
N VAL A 56 3.04 1.79 -6.14
CA VAL A 56 3.07 1.17 -7.47
C VAL A 56 3.07 2.22 -8.59
N ALA A 57 2.44 3.37 -8.34
CA ALA A 57 2.41 4.52 -9.23
C ALA A 57 2.77 5.80 -8.44
N PRO A 58 4.07 6.12 -8.30
CA PRO A 58 4.53 7.28 -7.51
C PRO A 58 4.04 8.64 -8.01
N LEU A 59 3.63 8.73 -9.28
CA LEU A 59 3.05 9.94 -9.88
C LEU A 59 1.55 9.79 -10.20
N LEU A 60 0.94 8.69 -9.75
CA LEU A 60 -0.38 8.20 -10.15
C LEU A 60 -0.54 8.16 -11.69
N VAL A 61 -1.77 7.91 -12.15
CA VAL A 61 -2.12 8.08 -13.57
C VAL A 61 -2.39 9.57 -13.81
N PRO A 62 -1.79 10.19 -14.84
CA PRO A 62 -2.09 11.57 -15.20
C PRO A 62 -3.60 11.78 -15.38
N ARG A 63 -4.10 12.88 -14.79
CA ARG A 63 -5.51 13.30 -14.92
C ARG A 63 -5.59 14.58 -15.74
N GLU A 64 -6.78 14.88 -16.26
CA GLU A 64 -7.05 16.12 -16.97
C GLU A 64 -8.22 16.85 -16.30
N SER A 65 -8.15 18.18 -16.18
CA SER A 65 -9.27 18.97 -15.67
C SER A 65 -10.43 18.98 -16.68
N SER A 66 -11.62 18.53 -16.25
CA SER A 66 -12.82 18.49 -17.08
C SER A 66 -13.40 19.88 -17.36
N GLU A 67 -13.13 20.84 -16.48
CA GLU A 67 -13.58 22.23 -16.52
C GLU A 67 -12.59 23.17 -15.82
N ASP A 68 -12.81 24.47 -15.96
CA ASP A 68 -12.07 25.48 -15.22
C ASP A 68 -12.36 25.35 -13.71
N CYS A 69 -11.33 25.17 -12.89
CA CYS A 69 -11.50 25.00 -11.45
C CYS A 69 -10.47 25.81 -10.63
N ILE A 70 -10.63 25.80 -9.31
CA ILE A 70 -9.70 26.43 -8.37
C ILE A 70 -9.13 25.35 -7.45
N VAL A 71 -7.81 25.22 -7.39
CA VAL A 71 -7.09 24.29 -6.51
C VAL A 71 -6.11 25.07 -5.66
N GLY A 72 -6.23 24.98 -4.34
CA GLY A 72 -5.33 25.71 -3.42
C GLY A 72 -5.33 27.23 -3.61
N GLY A 73 -6.42 27.81 -4.13
CA GLY A 73 -6.52 29.24 -4.47
C GLY A 73 -6.03 29.62 -5.87
N TYR A 74 -5.49 28.68 -6.65
CA TYR A 74 -5.02 28.90 -8.01
C TYR A 74 -6.05 28.47 -9.04
N ARG A 75 -6.25 29.27 -10.09
CA ARG A 75 -7.11 28.91 -11.24
C ARG A 75 -6.39 27.88 -12.11
N VAL A 76 -7.06 26.76 -12.36
CA VAL A 76 -6.63 25.69 -13.27
C VAL A 76 -7.61 25.64 -14.45
N PRO A 77 -7.19 26.00 -15.67
CA PRO A 77 -8.06 25.94 -16.84
C PRO A 77 -8.49 24.51 -17.20
N LYS A 78 -9.62 24.36 -17.89
CA LYS A 78 -10.03 23.10 -18.52
C LYS A 78 -8.94 22.55 -19.45
N GLY A 79 -8.75 21.22 -19.44
CA GLY A 79 -7.75 20.54 -20.26
C GLY A 79 -6.34 20.54 -19.66
N SER A 80 -6.18 21.06 -18.44
CA SER A 80 -4.89 21.05 -17.75
C SER A 80 -4.55 19.65 -17.27
N MET A 81 -3.35 19.17 -17.61
CA MET A 81 -2.83 17.90 -17.10
C MET A 81 -2.39 18.03 -15.64
N LEU A 82 -2.91 17.14 -14.80
CA LEU A 82 -2.61 17.03 -13.38
C LEU A 82 -1.79 15.75 -13.14
N VAL A 83 -0.60 15.92 -12.59
CA VAL A 83 0.26 14.84 -12.10
C VAL A 83 0.33 14.93 -10.59
N VAL A 84 0.05 13.82 -9.90
CA VAL A 84 0.01 13.79 -8.42
C VAL A 84 1.24 13.07 -7.93
N ASN A 85 2.16 13.80 -7.31
CA ASN A 85 3.29 13.20 -6.61
C ASN A 85 2.79 12.66 -5.25
N ILE A 86 2.77 11.34 -5.09
CA ILE A 86 2.22 10.65 -3.91
C ILE A 86 3.32 10.06 -3.02
#